data_AF-A0A4P5WQ09-F1
#
_entry.id   AF-A0A4P5WQ09-F1
#
_cell.length_a   1.000
_cell.length_b   1.000
_cell.length_c   1.000
_cell.angle_alpha   90.00
_cell.angle_beta   90.00
_cell.angle_gamma   90.00
#
_symmetry.space_group_name_H-M   'P 1'
#
loop_
_entity.id
_entity.type
_entity.pdbx_description
1 polymer ?
#
loop_
_entity_poly.entity_id
_entity_poly.type
_entity_poly.pdbx_seq_one_letter_code
_entity_poly.pdbx_strand_id
1 'polypeptide(L)'
;MHPEADHALPPLTEDTNMFLILRPIRLLLRAALMDSTPRQMSMGLAFGVLVGLIPKGNLLAIGLAMLLAASRLNLAVAGLGAMAAALIAVTCDSLFDSIGWYVLSQPSLAGLWIQLYETPWVPWTHFDNSIVMGSFVTGLALLLPVHFISRPLFAKYACTLAQYARNTWLVRVMLGAEAVERISLVE
;
A
#
# COMPACT_ATOMS: atom_id res chain seq x y z
N MET A 1 -7.68 54.65 -34.79
CA MET A 1 -6.24 54.31 -34.74
C MET A 1 -5.73 54.85 -33.42
N HIS A 2 -5.48 54.10 -32.35
CA HIS A 2 -5.08 52.71 -32.12
C HIS A 2 -5.40 52.44 -30.63
N PRO A 3 -6.10 51.37 -30.20
CA PRO A 3 -6.16 51.03 -28.79
C PRO A 3 -4.92 50.20 -28.42
N GLU A 4 -4.27 50.58 -27.32
CA GLU A 4 -3.18 49.85 -26.69
C GLU A 4 -3.67 48.47 -26.22
N ALA A 5 -3.02 47.42 -26.71
CA ALA A 5 -3.26 46.06 -26.26
C ALA A 5 -2.58 45.87 -24.89
N ASP A 6 -3.40 45.85 -23.84
CA ASP A 6 -3.03 45.38 -22.52
C ASP A 6 -2.74 43.87 -22.61
N HIS A 7 -1.46 43.53 -22.74
CA HIS A 7 -0.99 42.14 -22.81
C HIS A 7 -0.91 41.56 -21.40
N ALA A 8 -2.07 41.38 -20.77
CA ALA A 8 -2.18 40.63 -19.53
C ALA A 8 -1.81 39.16 -19.79
N LEU A 9 -0.68 38.72 -19.23
CA LEU A 9 -0.30 37.30 -19.21
C LEU A 9 -1.41 36.51 -18.49
N PRO A 10 -1.88 35.38 -19.04
CA PRO A 10 -2.92 34.59 -18.38
C PRO A 10 -2.44 34.09 -17.01
N PRO A 11 -3.33 34.03 -16.00
CA PRO A 11 -2.96 33.62 -14.65
C PRO A 11 -2.52 32.14 -14.62
N LEU A 12 -1.25 31.89 -14.32
CA LEU A 12 -0.61 30.55 -14.31
C LEU A 12 -0.95 29.68 -13.07
N THR A 13 -2.13 29.79 -12.46
CA THR A 13 -2.33 29.28 -11.09
C THR A 13 -3.39 28.20 -10.89
N GLU A 14 -4.33 27.98 -11.81
CA GLU A 14 -5.39 26.97 -11.61
C GLU A 14 -5.00 25.61 -12.22
N ASP A 15 -4.48 25.59 -13.45
CA ASP A 15 -4.17 24.37 -14.18
C ASP A 15 -3.04 23.56 -13.52
N THR A 16 -1.99 24.23 -13.05
CA THR A 16 -0.82 23.60 -12.43
C THR A 16 -1.18 22.79 -11.17
N ASN A 17 -2.10 23.31 -10.35
CA ASN A 17 -2.56 22.64 -9.13
C ASN A 17 -3.45 21.42 -9.43
N MET A 18 -4.29 21.50 -10.46
CA MET A 18 -5.10 20.37 -10.92
C MET A 18 -4.21 19.25 -11.48
N PHE A 19 -3.16 19.56 -12.26
CA PHE A 19 -2.21 18.57 -12.76
C PHE A 19 -1.37 17.89 -11.66
N LEU A 20 -1.03 18.62 -10.58
CA LEU A 20 -0.26 18.10 -9.46
C LEU A 20 -1.04 17.08 -8.62
N ILE A 21 -2.36 17.26 -8.44
CA ILE A 21 -3.21 16.33 -7.67
C ILE A 21 -3.62 15.12 -8.51
N LEU A 22 -3.88 15.32 -9.80
CA LEU A 22 -4.30 14.24 -10.71
C LEU A 22 -3.18 13.24 -11.01
N ARG A 23 -1.91 13.67 -10.96
CA ARG A 23 -0.74 12.81 -11.22
C ARG A 23 -0.59 11.64 -10.23
N PRO A 24 -0.52 11.84 -8.91
CA PRO A 24 -0.37 10.74 -7.95
C PRO A 24 -1.58 9.80 -7.98
N ILE A 25 -2.80 10.34 -8.12
CA ILE A 25 -4.01 9.54 -8.26
C ILE A 25 -3.93 8.64 -9.49
N ARG A 26 -3.50 9.18 -10.64
CA ARG A 26 -3.30 8.41 -11.88
C ARG A 26 -2.22 7.35 -11.74
N LEU A 27 -1.12 7.66 -11.04
CA LEU A 27 -0.04 6.71 -10.79
C LEU A 27 -0.52 5.55 -9.91
N LEU A 28 -1.28 5.85 -8.85
CA LEU A 28 -1.90 4.86 -7.97
C LEU A 28 -2.92 3.99 -8.71
N LEU A 29 -3.75 4.57 -9.57
CA LEU A 29 -4.69 3.84 -10.39
C LEU A 29 -3.98 2.94 -11.41
N ARG A 30 -2.93 3.43 -12.09
CA ARG A 30 -2.12 2.60 -13.00
C ARG A 30 -1.41 1.47 -12.26
N ALA A 31 -0.85 1.74 -11.08
CA ALA A 31 -0.25 0.71 -10.24
C ALA A 31 -1.28 -0.32 -9.74
N ALA A 32 -2.51 0.12 -9.47
CA ALA A 32 -3.64 -0.73 -9.07
C ALA A 32 -4.13 -1.65 -10.21
N LEU A 33 -4.13 -1.13 -11.43
CA LEU A 33 -4.68 -1.76 -12.64
C LEU A 33 -3.64 -2.57 -13.43
N MET A 34 -2.39 -2.65 -12.98
CA MET A 34 -1.37 -3.45 -13.67
C MET A 34 -1.80 -4.90 -13.79
N ASP A 35 -1.63 -5.47 -14.99
CA ASP A 35 -1.76 -6.91 -15.24
C ASP A 35 -0.83 -7.65 -14.28
N SER A 36 -1.42 -8.20 -13.23
CA SER A 36 -0.69 -8.84 -12.14
C SER A 36 -0.97 -10.32 -12.16
N THR A 37 0.07 -11.13 -12.00
CA THR A 37 -0.11 -12.58 -11.88
C THR A 37 -0.89 -12.90 -10.59
N PRO A 38 -1.67 -13.99 -10.54
CA PRO A 38 -2.36 -14.42 -9.31
C PRO A 38 -1.42 -14.57 -8.11
N ARG A 39 -0.15 -14.92 -8.36
CA ARG A 39 0.91 -14.98 -7.34
C ARG A 39 1.25 -13.60 -6.78
N GLN A 40 1.39 -12.58 -7.62
CA GLN A 40 1.65 -11.20 -7.18
C GLN A 40 0.46 -10.60 -6.43
N MET A 41 -0.77 -10.93 -6.83
CA MET A 41 -1.99 -10.50 -6.13
C MET A 41 -2.09 -11.13 -4.74
N SER A 42 -1.99 -12.47 -4.65
CA SER A 42 -2.02 -13.18 -3.36
C SER A 42 -0.88 -12.77 -2.43
N MET A 43 0.31 -12.54 -2.97
CA MET A 43 1.44 -12.05 -2.18
C MET A 43 1.28 -10.59 -1.77
N GLY A 44 0.74 -9.75 -2.65
CA GLY A 44 0.32 -8.39 -2.31
C GLY A 44 -0.69 -8.37 -1.17
N LEU A 45 -1.71 -9.23 -1.21
CA LEU A 45 -2.69 -9.38 -0.13
C LEU A 45 -2.01 -9.75 1.20
N ALA A 46 -1.14 -10.76 1.19
CA ALA A 46 -0.47 -11.24 2.39
C ALA A 46 0.47 -10.18 3.01
N PHE A 47 1.26 -9.47 2.19
CA PHE A 47 2.07 -8.35 2.68
C PHE A 47 1.21 -7.17 3.13
N GLY A 48 0.09 -6.91 2.44
CA GLY A 48 -0.90 -5.93 2.86
C GLY A 48 -1.43 -6.22 4.26
N VAL A 49 -1.82 -7.47 4.50
CA VAL A 49 -2.27 -7.94 5.83
C VAL A 49 -1.17 -7.73 6.87
N LEU A 50 0.07 -8.15 6.59
CA LEU A 50 1.21 -7.91 7.49
C LEU A 50 1.36 -6.43 7.85
N VAL A 51 1.38 -5.54 6.85
CA VAL A 51 1.52 -4.09 7.06
C VAL A 51 0.32 -3.50 7.81
N GLY A 52 -0.88 -4.00 7.54
CA GLY A 52 -2.12 -3.52 8.15
C GLY A 52 -2.30 -3.92 9.62
N LEU A 53 -1.73 -5.05 10.06
CA LEU A 53 -1.79 -5.49 11.45
C LEU A 53 -0.96 -4.62 12.39
N ILE A 54 0.07 -3.95 11.86
CA ILE A 54 1.09 -3.28 12.65
C ILE A 54 0.61 -1.86 13.00
N PRO A 55 0.66 -1.46 14.29
CA PRO A 55 0.36 -0.09 14.69
C PRO A 55 1.20 0.92 13.90
N LYS A 56 0.55 1.99 13.42
CA LYS A 56 1.20 3.04 12.62
C LYS A 56 1.98 4.00 13.53
N GLY A 57 3.01 4.63 12.97
CA GLY A 57 3.82 5.64 13.69
C GLY A 57 5.18 5.16 14.15
N ASN A 58 5.60 3.96 13.74
CA ASN A 58 6.94 3.43 13.99
C ASN A 58 7.71 3.22 12.67
N LEU A 59 9.04 3.15 12.80
CA LEU A 59 9.94 2.94 11.67
C LEU A 59 9.73 1.56 11.01
N LEU A 60 9.24 0.58 11.76
CA LEU A 60 8.93 -0.76 11.27
C LEU A 60 7.82 -0.74 10.22
N ALA A 61 6.71 -0.07 10.53
CA ALA A 61 5.56 0.08 9.64
C ALA A 61 5.96 0.85 8.38
N ILE A 62 6.74 1.92 8.52
CA ILE A 62 7.28 2.70 7.38
C ILE A 62 8.20 1.81 6.54
N GLY A 63 9.12 1.07 7.17
CA GLY A 63 10.04 0.16 6.49
C GLY A 63 9.33 -0.93 5.70
N LEU A 64 8.32 -1.57 6.29
CA LEU A 64 7.52 -2.59 5.61
C LEU A 64 6.64 -2.01 4.51
N ALA A 65 6.06 -0.82 4.71
CA ALA A 65 5.33 -0.13 3.66
C ALA A 65 6.24 0.25 2.47
N MET A 66 7.46 0.71 2.73
CA MET A 66 8.47 0.97 1.69
C MET A 66 8.88 -0.32 0.99
N LEU A 67 9.10 -1.41 1.72
CA LEU A 67 9.41 -2.72 1.14
C LEU A 67 8.27 -3.20 0.23
N LEU A 68 7.02 -3.06 0.67
CA LEU A 68 5.84 -3.37 -0.12
C LEU A 68 5.76 -2.47 -1.37
N ALA A 69 5.99 -1.17 -1.24
CA ALA A 69 5.99 -0.23 -2.37
C ALA A 69 7.12 -0.51 -3.38
N ALA A 70 8.29 -0.94 -2.90
CA ALA A 70 9.43 -1.34 -3.74
C ALA A 70 9.24 -2.72 -4.38
N SER A 71 8.35 -3.55 -3.83
CA SER A 71 8.05 -4.86 -4.35
C SER A 71 7.20 -4.79 -5.63
N ARG A 72 7.39 -5.75 -6.55
CA ARG A 72 6.58 -5.88 -7.78
C ARG A 72 5.22 -6.55 -7.52
N LEU A 73 4.60 -6.24 -6.38
CA LEU A 73 3.30 -6.78 -5.95
C LEU A 73 2.18 -5.83 -6.37
N ASN A 74 0.93 -6.34 -6.39
CA ASN A 74 -0.21 -5.50 -6.71
C ASN A 74 -0.56 -4.63 -5.49
N LEU A 75 -0.27 -3.32 -5.58
CA LEU A 75 -0.45 -2.37 -4.49
C LEU A 75 -1.92 -2.10 -4.14
N ALA A 76 -2.85 -2.26 -5.09
CA ALA A 76 -4.28 -2.14 -4.78
C ALA A 76 -4.75 -3.29 -3.90
N VAL A 77 -4.43 -4.52 -4.26
CA VAL A 77 -4.77 -5.69 -3.46
C VAL A 77 -4.08 -5.63 -2.09
N ALA A 78 -2.82 -5.18 -2.04
CA ALA A 78 -2.12 -4.98 -0.80
C ALA A 78 -2.76 -3.90 0.08
N GLY A 79 -3.18 -2.76 -0.50
CA GLY A 79 -3.90 -1.71 0.21
C GLY A 79 -5.23 -2.17 0.77
N LEU A 80 -6.01 -2.96 0.01
CA LEU A 80 -7.25 -3.56 0.49
C LEU A 80 -6.99 -4.54 1.64
N GLY A 81 -5.98 -5.40 1.51
CA GLY A 81 -5.54 -6.30 2.58
C GLY A 81 -5.15 -5.54 3.84
N ALA A 82 -4.36 -4.48 3.71
CA ALA A 82 -3.93 -3.64 4.82
C ALA A 82 -5.09 -2.94 5.51
N MET A 83 -6.07 -2.44 4.75
CA MET A 83 -7.25 -1.80 5.32
C MET A 83 -8.12 -2.79 6.10
N ALA A 84 -8.39 -3.98 5.54
CA ALA A 84 -9.13 -5.03 6.23
C ALA A 84 -8.42 -5.51 7.50
N ALA A 85 -7.10 -5.73 7.39
CA ALA A 85 -6.24 -6.08 8.51
C ALA A 85 -6.26 -5.03 9.63
N ALA A 86 -6.18 -3.74 9.30
CA ALA A 86 -6.17 -2.67 10.28
C ALA A 86 -7.48 -2.62 11.09
N LEU A 87 -8.62 -2.91 10.46
CA LEU A 87 -9.91 -2.99 11.16
C LEU A 87 -9.96 -4.17 12.14
N ILE A 88 -9.41 -5.31 11.75
CA ILE A 88 -9.30 -6.49 12.61
C ILE A 88 -8.32 -6.22 13.76
N ALA A 89 -7.21 -5.54 13.48
CA ALA A 89 -6.14 -5.33 14.43
C ALA A 89 -6.63 -4.63 15.71
N VAL A 90 -7.46 -3.59 15.57
CA VAL A 90 -8.06 -2.85 16.70
C VAL A 90 -8.82 -3.77 17.66
N THR A 91 -9.44 -4.84 17.16
CA THR A 91 -10.18 -5.79 18.01
C THR A 91 -9.29 -6.88 18.61
N CYS A 92 -8.08 -7.06 18.10
CA CYS A 92 -7.14 -8.10 18.49
C CYS A 92 -5.96 -7.57 19.34
N ASP A 93 -6.00 -6.31 19.78
CA ASP A 93 -4.90 -5.68 20.53
C ASP A 93 -4.43 -6.49 21.75
N SER A 94 -5.37 -7.08 22.52
CA SER A 94 -5.02 -7.92 23.68
C SER A 94 -4.31 -9.22 23.30
N LEU A 95 -4.63 -9.79 22.14
CA LEU A 95 -3.96 -10.98 21.61
C LEU A 95 -2.54 -10.63 21.18
N PHE A 96 -2.35 -9.51 20.48
CA PHE A 96 -1.03 -9.06 20.06
C PHE A 96 -0.14 -8.72 21.26
N ASP A 97 -0.68 -8.03 22.26
CA ASP A 97 0.03 -7.76 23.50
C ASP A 97 0.54 -9.04 24.17
N SER A 98 -0.33 -10.04 24.31
CA SER A 98 0.03 -11.34 24.91
C SER A 98 1.13 -12.07 24.12
N ILE A 99 1.02 -12.11 22.79
CA ILE A 99 2.01 -12.76 21.92
C ILE A 99 3.35 -12.01 21.97
N GLY A 100 3.33 -10.69 21.89
CA GLY A 100 4.54 -9.89 21.92
C GLY A 100 5.24 -9.96 23.26
N TRP A 101 4.48 -9.91 24.36
CA TRP A 101 5.04 -10.08 25.69
C TRP A 101 5.72 -11.45 25.86
N TYR A 102 5.10 -12.53 25.36
CA TYR A 102 5.71 -13.86 25.36
C TYR A 102 7.05 -13.89 24.60
N VAL A 103 7.15 -13.20 23.46
CA VAL A 103 8.37 -13.13 22.65
C VAL A 103 9.45 -12.28 23.33
N LEU A 104 9.07 -11.13 23.88
CA LEU A 104 9.99 -10.17 24.50
C LEU A 104 10.50 -10.65 25.87
N SER A 105 9.70 -11.41 26.61
CA SER A 105 10.05 -11.92 27.94
C SER A 105 10.95 -13.16 27.92
N GLN A 106 11.20 -13.75 26.74
CA GLN A 106 11.97 -14.99 26.65
C GLN A 106 13.45 -14.77 27.04
N PRO A 107 13.95 -15.44 28.10
CA PRO A 107 15.31 -15.19 28.61
C PRO A 107 16.42 -15.47 27.59
N SER A 108 16.23 -16.45 26.71
CA SER A 108 17.19 -16.80 25.66
C SER A 108 17.35 -15.71 24.60
N LEU A 109 16.36 -14.82 24.44
CA LEU A 109 16.37 -13.72 23.48
C LEU A 109 16.78 -12.38 24.11
N ALA A 110 16.92 -12.32 25.45
CA ALA A 110 17.23 -11.09 26.16
C ALA A 110 18.50 -10.41 25.63
N GLY A 111 19.57 -11.18 25.36
CA GLY A 111 20.81 -10.64 24.80
C GLY A 111 20.63 -10.00 23.41
N LEU A 112 19.76 -10.58 22.57
CA LEU A 112 19.42 -10.02 21.26
C LEU A 112 18.63 -8.72 21.43
N TRP A 113 17.65 -8.67 22.33
CA TRP A 113 16.84 -7.48 22.57
C TRP A 113 17.68 -6.32 23.10
N ILE A 114 18.62 -6.59 24.01
CA ILE A 114 19.56 -5.58 24.51
C ILE A 114 20.42 -5.00 23.38
N GLN A 115 21.01 -5.85 22.53
CA GLN A 115 21.81 -5.39 21.39
C GLN A 115 21.01 -4.54 20.40
N LEU A 116 19.76 -4.94 20.11
CA LEU A 116 18.86 -4.16 19.27
C LEU A 116 18.52 -2.82 19.92
N TYR A 117 18.27 -2.78 21.22
CA TYR A 117 17.93 -1.56 21.95
C TYR A 117 19.10 -0.55 21.97
N GLU A 118 20.32 -1.04 22.11
CA GLU A 118 21.54 -0.20 22.08
C GLU A 118 21.87 0.35 20.69
N THR A 119 21.26 -0.19 19.63
CA THR A 119 21.51 0.28 18.26
C THR A 119 20.73 1.58 17.98
N PRO A 120 21.37 2.69 17.58
CA PRO A 120 20.74 4.03 17.59
C PRO A 120 19.39 4.18 16.84
N TRP A 121 19.20 3.44 15.74
CA TRP A 121 18.02 3.57 14.87
C TRP A 121 16.92 2.54 15.18
N VAL A 122 17.27 1.45 15.85
CA VAL A 122 16.36 0.30 16.03
C VAL A 122 15.24 0.59 17.04
N PRO A 123 15.43 1.32 18.15
CA PRO A 123 14.33 1.71 19.03
C PRO A 123 13.20 2.47 18.33
N TRP A 124 13.47 3.17 17.22
CA TRP A 124 12.42 3.85 16.45
C TRP A 124 11.47 2.89 15.74
N THR A 125 11.83 1.61 15.64
CA THR A 125 10.92 0.55 15.18
C THR A 125 9.84 0.21 16.21
N HIS A 126 9.97 0.68 17.46
CA HIS A 126 9.09 0.33 18.57
C HIS A 126 8.96 -1.18 18.79
N PHE A 127 10.04 -1.94 18.55
CA PHE A 127 10.06 -3.39 18.77
C PHE A 127 9.90 -3.77 20.26
N ASP A 128 10.20 -2.84 21.17
CA ASP A 128 10.01 -2.94 22.62
C ASP A 128 8.53 -2.88 23.04
N ASN A 129 7.66 -2.41 22.15
CA ASN A 129 6.22 -2.46 22.36
C ASN A 129 5.68 -3.86 22.03
N SER A 130 5.06 -4.51 23.02
CA SER A 130 4.47 -5.83 22.91
C SER A 130 3.40 -5.92 21.82
N ILE A 131 2.54 -4.91 21.65
CA ILE A 131 1.54 -4.89 20.58
C ILE A 131 2.22 -4.86 19.22
N VAL A 132 3.23 -4.01 19.02
CA VAL A 132 3.97 -3.93 17.74
C VAL A 132 4.67 -5.25 17.43
N MET A 133 5.37 -5.83 18.41
CA MET A 133 6.07 -7.10 18.25
C MET A 133 5.09 -8.25 17.98
N GLY A 134 3.98 -8.32 18.72
CA GLY A 134 2.95 -9.34 18.56
C GLY A 134 2.24 -9.24 17.21
N SER A 135 1.88 -8.03 16.77
CA SER A 135 1.33 -7.80 15.44
C SER A 135 2.30 -8.18 14.34
N PHE A 136 3.59 -7.86 14.49
CA PHE A 136 4.62 -8.21 13.52
C PHE A 136 4.81 -9.73 13.39
N VAL A 137 4.96 -10.43 14.52
CA VAL A 137 5.11 -11.90 14.55
C VAL A 137 3.86 -12.58 14.00
N THR A 138 2.67 -12.11 14.40
CA THR A 138 1.39 -12.66 13.91
C THR A 138 1.22 -12.42 12.41
N GLY A 139 1.53 -11.21 11.92
CA GLY A 139 1.50 -10.90 10.50
C GLY A 139 2.47 -11.75 9.69
N LEU A 140 3.67 -12.00 10.22
CA LEU A 140 4.68 -12.84 9.56
C LEU A 140 4.21 -14.31 9.50
N ALA A 141 3.62 -14.81 10.58
CA ALA A 141 2.99 -16.12 10.62
C ALA A 141 1.81 -16.25 9.64
N LEU A 142 1.04 -15.17 9.46
CA LEU A 142 -0.10 -15.11 8.53
C LEU A 142 0.32 -14.97 7.05
N LEU A 143 1.56 -14.59 6.77
CA LEU A 143 2.02 -14.29 5.41
C LEU A 143 1.90 -15.50 4.47
N LEU A 144 2.35 -16.67 4.92
CA LEU A 144 2.25 -17.92 4.17
C LEU A 144 0.80 -18.43 4.03
N PRO A 145 0.00 -18.59 5.10
CA PRO A 145 -1.36 -19.10 4.97
C PRO A 145 -2.23 -18.17 4.12
N VAL A 146 -2.14 -16.85 4.28
CA VAL A 146 -2.88 -15.90 3.44
C VAL A 146 -2.48 -16.04 1.98
N HIS A 147 -1.19 -16.22 1.68
CA HIS A 147 -0.73 -16.45 0.31
C HIS A 147 -1.34 -17.71 -0.29
N PHE A 148 -1.22 -18.85 0.38
CA PHE A 148 -1.67 -20.13 -0.15
C PHE A 148 -3.19 -20.23 -0.27
N ILE A 149 -3.95 -19.67 0.68
CA ILE A 149 -5.41 -19.68 0.66
C ILE A 149 -5.95 -18.74 -0.43
N SER A 150 -5.36 -17.56 -0.58
CA SER A 150 -5.83 -16.56 -1.55
C SER A 150 -5.38 -16.84 -2.98
N ARG A 151 -4.26 -17.54 -3.19
CA ARG A 151 -3.73 -17.86 -4.52
C ARG A 151 -4.73 -18.58 -5.45
N PRO A 152 -5.42 -19.67 -5.07
CA PRO A 152 -6.41 -20.31 -5.93
C PRO A 152 -7.62 -19.41 -6.19
N LEU A 153 -8.00 -18.58 -5.22
CA LEU A 153 -9.06 -17.59 -5.37
C LEU A 153 -8.68 -16.59 -6.47
N PHE A 154 -7.52 -15.96 -6.36
CA PHE A 154 -7.04 -15.05 -7.40
C PHE A 154 -6.82 -15.76 -8.74
N ALA A 155 -6.40 -17.02 -8.79
CA ALA A 155 -6.28 -17.75 -10.04
C ALA A 155 -7.63 -17.95 -10.74
N LYS A 156 -8.69 -18.26 -9.98
CA LYS A 156 -10.05 -18.45 -10.49
C LYS A 156 -10.69 -17.12 -10.92
N TYR A 157 -10.50 -16.07 -10.12
CA TYR A 157 -11.15 -14.77 -10.34
C TYR A 157 -10.32 -13.78 -11.15
N ALA A 158 -9.03 -14.03 -11.43
CA ALA A 158 -8.18 -13.10 -12.19
C ALA A 158 -8.74 -12.81 -13.58
N CYS A 159 -9.31 -13.81 -14.26
CA CYS A 159 -9.90 -13.61 -15.59
C CYS A 159 -11.14 -12.69 -15.53
N THR A 160 -11.98 -12.85 -14.50
CA THR A 160 -13.15 -12.02 -14.25
C THR A 160 -12.77 -10.62 -13.76
N LEU A 161 -11.79 -10.51 -12.86
CA LEU A 161 -11.33 -9.26 -12.28
C LEU A 161 -10.64 -8.38 -13.34
N ALA A 162 -9.86 -8.98 -14.26
CA ALA A 162 -9.25 -8.28 -15.38
C ALA A 162 -10.27 -7.80 -16.44
N GLN A 163 -11.43 -8.44 -16.54
CA GLN A 163 -12.56 -7.96 -17.36
C GLN A 163 -13.33 -6.82 -16.66
N TYR A 164 -13.63 -6.95 -15.37
CA TYR A 164 -14.31 -5.89 -14.60
C TYR A 164 -13.45 -4.64 -14.45
N ALA A 165 -12.15 -4.77 -14.17
CA ALA A 165 -11.22 -3.67 -14.03
C ALA A 165 -11.05 -2.85 -15.32
N ARG A 166 -11.18 -3.48 -16.49
CA ARG A 166 -11.20 -2.80 -17.80
C ARG A 166 -12.52 -2.05 -18.07
N ASN A 167 -13.60 -2.44 -17.39
CA ASN A 167 -14.94 -1.92 -17.67
C ASN A 167 -15.46 -0.93 -16.63
N THR A 168 -14.71 -0.66 -15.56
CA THR A 168 -15.05 0.38 -14.59
C THR A 168 -14.95 1.76 -15.23
N TRP A 169 -16.01 2.56 -15.12
CA TRP A 169 -16.14 3.92 -15.66
C TRP A 169 -14.91 4.82 -15.40
N LEU A 170 -14.28 4.68 -14.22
CA LEU A 170 -13.08 5.43 -13.83
C LEU A 170 -11.86 5.17 -14.73
N VAL A 171 -11.71 3.92 -15.19
CA VAL A 171 -10.59 3.48 -16.05
C VAL A 171 -10.78 4.00 -17.47
N ARG A 172 -12.02 4.00 -17.98
CA ARG A 172 -12.36 4.58 -19.29
C ARG A 172 -12.23 6.10 -19.32
N VAL A 173 -12.64 6.79 -18.26
CA VAL A 173 -12.54 8.26 -18.18
C VAL A 173 -11.08 8.70 -18.09
N MET A 174 -10.23 8.00 -17.34
CA MET A 174 -8.82 8.41 -17.19
C MET A 174 -7.88 7.90 -18.29
N LEU A 175 -8.11 6.72 -18.89
CA LEU A 175 -7.35 6.28 -20.08
C LEU A 175 -7.91 6.86 -21.38
N GLY A 176 -9.22 7.13 -21.44
CA GLY A 176 -9.88 7.77 -22.59
C GLY A 176 -9.56 9.25 -22.73
N ALA A 177 -9.16 9.93 -21.65
CA ALA A 177 -8.66 11.31 -21.73
C ALA A 177 -7.44 11.44 -22.67
N GLU A 178 -6.59 10.41 -22.78
CA GLU A 178 -5.44 10.40 -23.70
C GLU A 178 -5.82 9.98 -25.14
N ALA A 179 -6.98 9.36 -25.35
CA ALA A 179 -7.46 9.00 -26.70
C ALA A 179 -8.09 10.19 -27.43
N VAL A 180 -8.71 11.11 -26.69
CA VAL A 180 -9.36 12.31 -27.25
C VAL A 180 -8.32 13.34 -27.68
N GLU A 181 -7.23 13.51 -26.92
CA GLU A 181 -6.19 14.52 -27.19
C GLU A 181 -5.34 14.20 -28.44
N ARG A 182 -5.18 12.93 -28.81
CA ARG A 182 -4.53 12.54 -30.07
C ARG A 182 -5.42 12.65 -31.30
N ILE A 183 -6.74 12.67 -31.13
CA ILE A 183 -7.70 12.83 -32.22
C ILE A 183 -7.92 14.33 -32.51
N SER A 184 -7.94 15.18 -31.47
CA SER A 184 -8.11 16.63 -31.62
C SER A 184 -6.87 17.39 -32.12
N LEU A 185 -5.72 16.72 -32.28
CA LEU A 185 -4.50 17.32 -32.87
C LEU A 185 -4.28 16.88 -34.33
N VAL A 186 -5.19 16.07 -34.88
CA VAL A 186 -5.15 15.56 -36.26
C VAL A 186 -6.31 16.13 -37.10
N GLU A 187 -7.18 16.93 -36.50
CA GLU A 187 -8.30 17.64 -37.14
C GLU A 187 -8.13 19.15 -36.99
#